data_AF-A0AAD4T9T3-F1
#
_entry.id   AF-A0AAD4T9T3-F1
#
_cell.length_a   1.000
_cell.length_b   1.000
_cell.length_c   1.000
_cell.angle_alpha   90.00
_cell.angle_beta   90.00
_cell.angle_gamma   90.00
#
_symmetry.space_group_name_H-M   'P 1'
#
loop_
_entity.id
_entity.type
_entity.pdbx_description
1 polymer ?
#
loop_
_entity_poly.entity_id
_entity_poly.type
_entity_poly.pdbx_seq_one_letter_code
_entity_poly.pdbx_strand_id
1 'polypeptide(L)'
;MQKYAIDQPGMHIRSAIALDYLQNYIYVEADKEAHVREACKGLKMLDTRKIVLVPIKEMTDVVSAKGKALDIVKDMWVRMKIGMYKGDIAKVVSVPDLRQRVMLKLIQRVDLQAVADKLDGRKVSKKAIVPSQCLVNSGEARNLNIPVDSRRERSTGLSFDVIDGKTFKDGFLYKTVSKKSIEYQNIQPSFDEL
;
A
#
# COMPACT_ATOMS: atom_id res chain seq x y z
N MET A 1 -16.56 8.91 6.89
CA MET A 1 -17.84 8.53 7.52
C MET A 1 -18.96 9.30 6.85
N GLN A 2 -19.84 8.62 6.13
CA GLN A 2 -20.99 9.26 5.49
C GLN A 2 -22.23 8.87 6.30
N LYS A 3 -22.78 9.83 7.05
CA LYS A 3 -24.01 9.64 7.83
C LYS A 3 -25.17 10.11 6.97
N TYR A 4 -26.09 9.19 6.63
CA TYR A 4 -27.35 9.53 5.99
C TYR A 4 -28.46 9.37 7.03
N ALA A 5 -29.11 10.47 7.40
CA ALA A 5 -30.37 10.44 8.11
C ALA A 5 -31.47 10.28 7.05
N ILE A 6 -32.23 9.19 7.12
CA ILE A 6 -33.29 8.90 6.15
C ILE A 6 -34.62 9.13 6.88
N ASP A 7 -35.19 10.32 6.70
CA ASP A 7 -36.51 10.67 7.20
C ASP A 7 -37.58 10.26 6.18
N GLN A 8 -37.60 8.96 5.80
CA GLN A 8 -38.64 8.40 4.94
C GLN A 8 -39.81 7.91 5.79
N PRO A 9 -41.07 8.28 5.45
CA PRO A 9 -42.25 7.79 6.16
C PRO A 9 -42.38 6.28 5.95
N GLY A 10 -42.02 5.51 6.99
CA GLY A 10 -42.07 4.04 6.99
C GLY A 10 -40.77 3.36 7.42
N MET A 11 -39.66 4.09 7.58
CA MET A 11 -38.41 3.48 8.00
C MET A 11 -38.09 3.81 9.47
N HIS A 12 -38.16 2.78 10.33
CA HIS A 12 -38.03 2.91 11.78
C HIS A 12 -36.63 2.60 12.34
N ILE A 13 -35.60 2.66 11.48
CA ILE A 13 -34.19 2.58 11.89
C ILE A 13 -33.64 4.00 12.10
N ARG A 14 -32.78 4.18 13.08
CA ARG A 14 -32.19 5.49 13.42
C ARG A 14 -30.90 5.74 12.64
N SER A 15 -30.03 4.74 12.61
CA SER A 15 -28.73 4.84 11.94
C SER A 15 -28.23 3.46 11.51
N ALA A 16 -27.26 3.44 10.59
CA ALA A 16 -26.55 2.24 10.21
C ALA A 16 -25.06 2.56 10.02
N ILE A 17 -24.19 1.65 10.43
CA ILE A 17 -22.73 1.80 10.39
C ILE A 17 -22.12 0.53 9.79
N ALA A 18 -21.23 0.71 8.83
CA ALA A 18 -20.35 -0.35 8.33
C ALA A 18 -18.91 -0.02 8.76
N LEU A 19 -18.22 -0.99 9.38
CA LEU A 19 -16.86 -0.81 9.85
C LEU A 19 -15.88 -1.36 8.81
N ASP A 20 -14.91 -0.54 8.39
CA ASP A 20 -13.99 -0.87 7.29
C ASP A 20 -13.16 -2.15 7.54
N TYR A 21 -12.84 -2.42 8.81
CA TYR A 21 -12.06 -3.59 9.21
C TYR A 21 -12.92 -4.87 9.34
N LEU A 22 -14.24 -4.76 9.44
CA LEU A 22 -15.14 -5.88 9.65
C LEU A 22 -15.91 -6.18 8.35
N GLN A 23 -15.43 -7.18 7.61
CA GLN A 23 -16.09 -7.59 6.38
C GLN A 23 -17.37 -8.37 6.68
N ASN A 24 -18.39 -8.19 5.84
CA ASN A 24 -19.67 -8.91 5.84
C ASN A 24 -20.62 -8.61 7.02
N TYR A 25 -20.36 -7.57 7.80
CA TYR A 25 -21.25 -7.13 8.88
C TYR A 25 -21.61 -5.66 8.72
N ILE A 26 -22.86 -5.34 9.06
CA ILE A 26 -23.34 -3.98 9.28
C ILE A 26 -23.99 -3.91 10.65
N TYR A 27 -23.90 -2.75 11.28
CA TYR A 27 -24.58 -2.44 12.53
C TYR A 27 -25.74 -1.51 12.23
N VAL A 28 -26.92 -1.83 12.77
CA VAL A 28 -28.14 -1.02 12.57
C VAL A 28 -28.69 -0.65 13.93
N GLU A 29 -28.94 0.63 14.13
CA GLU A 29 -29.56 1.17 15.34
C GLU A 29 -31.07 1.24 15.14
N ALA A 30 -31.82 0.52 15.98
CA ALA A 30 -33.28 0.55 16.00
C ALA A 30 -33.82 0.13 17.37
N ASP A 31 -35.03 0.60 17.70
CA ASP A 31 -35.70 0.25 18.96
C ASP A 31 -36.21 -1.19 18.99
N LYS A 32 -36.47 -1.79 17.81
CA LYS A 32 -36.99 -3.16 17.67
C LYS A 32 -36.30 -3.88 16.52
N GLU A 33 -36.05 -5.18 16.71
CA GLU A 33 -35.49 -6.04 15.66
C GLU A 33 -36.39 -6.07 14.40
N ALA A 34 -37.71 -6.00 14.58
CA ALA A 34 -38.68 -5.95 13.48
C ALA A 34 -38.40 -4.79 12.51
N HIS A 35 -37.98 -3.63 13.02
CA HIS A 35 -37.66 -2.45 12.21
C HIS A 35 -36.41 -2.70 11.35
N VAL A 36 -35.41 -3.40 11.90
CA VAL A 36 -34.20 -3.80 11.16
C VAL A 36 -34.55 -4.80 10.06
N ARG A 37 -35.41 -5.78 10.37
CA ARG A 37 -35.82 -6.80 9.41
C ARG A 37 -36.63 -6.19 8.26
N GLU A 38 -37.48 -5.22 8.55
CA GLU A 38 -38.22 -4.47 7.54
C GLU A 38 -37.30 -3.62 6.67
N ALA A 39 -36.38 -2.86 7.28
CA ALA A 39 -35.42 -2.03 6.55
C ALA A 39 -34.47 -2.85 5.66
N CYS A 40 -34.11 -4.07 6.08
CA CYS A 40 -33.26 -4.95 5.29
C CYS A 40 -34.03 -5.81 4.26
N LYS A 41 -35.36 -5.70 4.19
CA LYS A 41 -36.19 -6.48 3.26
C LYS A 41 -35.89 -6.07 1.82
N GLY A 42 -35.58 -7.06 0.97
CA GLY A 42 -35.25 -6.84 -0.45
C GLY A 42 -33.77 -6.55 -0.73
N LEU A 43 -32.94 -6.34 0.29
CA LEU A 43 -31.50 -6.19 0.14
C LEU A 43 -30.84 -7.57 -0.04
N LYS A 44 -30.59 -7.96 -1.29
CA LYS A 44 -29.97 -9.27 -1.64
C LYS A 44 -28.56 -9.49 -1.06
N MET A 45 -27.88 -8.41 -0.68
CA MET A 45 -26.51 -8.45 -0.13
C MET A 45 -26.46 -8.79 1.36
N LEU A 46 -27.61 -8.79 2.06
CA LEU A 46 -27.70 -9.01 3.49
C LEU A 46 -28.53 -10.26 3.79
N ASP A 47 -28.05 -11.12 4.69
CA ASP A 47 -28.82 -12.27 5.16
C ASP A 47 -29.66 -11.86 6.38
N THR A 48 -30.91 -11.51 6.15
CA THR A 48 -31.87 -11.05 7.18
C THR A 48 -32.26 -12.12 8.19
N ARG A 49 -31.82 -13.38 8.00
CA ARG A 49 -32.00 -14.48 8.96
C ARG A 49 -31.00 -14.42 10.12
N LYS A 50 -29.89 -13.70 9.97
CA LYS A 50 -28.78 -13.67 10.94
C LYS A 50 -28.67 -12.31 11.63
N ILE A 51 -29.76 -11.85 12.23
CA ILE A 51 -29.75 -10.63 13.04
C ILE A 51 -29.34 -11.01 14.47
N VAL A 52 -28.28 -10.39 14.98
CA VAL A 52 -27.76 -10.65 16.34
C VAL A 52 -27.74 -9.33 17.11
N LEU A 53 -28.28 -9.35 18.33
CA LEU A 53 -28.25 -8.20 19.22
C LEU A 53 -26.83 -7.97 19.73
N VAL A 54 -26.33 -6.73 19.61
CA VAL A 54 -25.04 -6.34 20.20
C VAL A 54 -25.24 -6.10 21.71
N PRO A 55 -24.42 -6.72 22.59
CA PRO A 55 -24.47 -6.45 24.02
C PRO A 55 -24.22 -4.96 24.32
N ILE A 56 -24.95 -4.41 25.29
CA ILE A 56 -24.88 -2.97 25.64
C ILE A 56 -23.45 -2.52 25.97
N LYS A 57 -22.66 -3.38 26.62
CA LYS A 57 -21.26 -3.08 26.97
C LYS A 57 -20.36 -2.91 25.74
N GLU A 58 -20.68 -3.57 24.63
CA GLU A 58 -19.90 -3.58 23.39
C GLU A 58 -20.36 -2.50 22.39
N MET A 59 -21.47 -1.78 22.66
CA MET A 59 -21.96 -0.73 21.77
C MET A 59 -20.94 0.39 21.55
N THR A 60 -20.19 0.73 22.58
CA THR A 60 -19.13 1.75 22.47
C THR A 60 -17.97 1.27 21.61
N ASP A 61 -17.67 -0.03 21.59
CA ASP A 61 -16.63 -0.62 20.75
C ASP A 61 -17.00 -0.62 19.27
N VAL A 62 -18.28 -0.73 18.93
CA VAL A 62 -18.78 -0.60 17.55
C VAL A 62 -18.52 0.79 16.98
N VAL A 63 -18.66 1.82 17.82
CA VAL A 63 -18.44 3.22 17.41
C VAL A 63 -16.97 3.64 17.61
N SER A 64 -16.26 2.98 18.52
CA SER A 64 -14.86 3.23 18.79
C SER A 64 -14.04 2.91 17.54
N ALA A 65 -13.48 3.94 16.93
CA ALA A 65 -12.55 3.80 15.83
C ALA A 65 -11.29 3.08 16.35
N LYS A 66 -11.25 1.74 16.25
CA LYS A 66 -10.03 0.97 16.46
C LYS A 66 -9.04 1.33 15.35
N GLY A 67 -8.24 2.36 15.64
CA GLY A 67 -7.14 2.84 14.84
C GLY A 67 -7.59 3.49 13.54
N LYS A 68 -7.34 4.79 13.39
CA LYS A 68 -7.01 5.32 12.06
C LYS A 68 -6.05 4.30 11.43
N ALA A 69 -6.38 3.76 10.26
CA ALA A 69 -5.36 3.13 9.44
C ALA A 69 -4.21 4.13 9.38
N LEU A 70 -3.04 3.77 9.97
CA LEU A 70 -1.88 4.66 10.00
C LEU A 70 -1.62 5.05 8.55
N ASP A 71 -1.96 6.29 8.18
CA ASP A 71 -1.74 6.70 6.82
C ASP A 71 -0.24 6.79 6.62
N ILE A 72 0.20 6.40 5.44
CA ILE A 72 1.61 6.35 5.11
C ILE A 72 2.10 7.79 5.08
N VAL A 73 3.05 8.12 5.95
CA VAL A 73 3.68 9.44 6.00
C VAL A 73 5.05 9.40 5.33
N LYS A 74 5.53 10.57 4.90
CA LYS A 74 6.90 10.74 4.44
C LYS A 74 7.88 10.31 5.54
N ASP A 75 9.03 9.80 5.12
CA ASP A 75 10.13 9.31 5.95
C ASP A 75 9.83 8.05 6.78
N MET A 76 8.63 7.48 6.69
CA MET A 76 8.29 6.21 7.32
C MET A 76 8.98 5.03 6.62
N TRP A 77 9.36 4.01 7.39
CA TRP A 77 9.84 2.75 6.82
C TRP A 77 8.66 1.86 6.43
N VAL A 78 8.78 1.18 5.29
CA VAL A 78 7.79 0.23 4.77
C VAL A 78 8.51 -1.03 4.29
N ARG A 79 7.84 -2.19 4.35
CA ARG A 79 8.37 -3.45 3.83
C ARG A 79 7.68 -3.80 2.52
N MET A 80 8.45 -4.22 1.53
CA MET A 80 7.94 -4.62 0.22
C MET A 80 7.26 -6.00 0.30
N LYS A 81 6.01 -6.11 -0.17
CA LYS A 81 5.22 -7.34 -0.09
C LYS A 81 5.32 -8.23 -1.34
N ILE A 82 5.60 -7.63 -2.51
CA ILE A 82 5.48 -8.29 -3.82
C ILE A 82 6.68 -7.97 -4.71
N GLY A 83 7.07 -8.93 -5.55
CA GLY A 83 8.07 -8.77 -6.61
C GLY A 83 9.50 -9.10 -6.17
N MET A 84 10.48 -8.65 -6.96
CA MET A 84 11.91 -8.95 -6.74
C MET A 84 12.49 -8.38 -5.44
N TYR A 85 11.84 -7.37 -4.87
CA TYR A 85 12.24 -6.74 -3.60
C TYR A 85 11.40 -7.24 -2.42
N LYS A 86 10.63 -8.33 -2.59
CA LYS A 86 9.79 -8.85 -1.50
C LYS A 86 10.65 -9.11 -0.27
N GLY A 87 10.22 -8.56 0.86
CA GLY A 87 10.93 -8.64 2.12
C GLY A 87 11.90 -7.49 2.38
N ASP A 88 12.25 -6.66 1.39
CA ASP A 88 13.16 -5.54 1.61
C ASP A 88 12.48 -4.38 2.35
N ILE A 89 13.23 -3.72 3.23
CA ILE A 89 12.85 -2.42 3.80
C ILE A 89 13.07 -1.31 2.77
N ALA A 90 12.14 -0.35 2.77
CA ALA A 90 12.15 0.83 1.93
C ALA A 90 11.75 2.06 2.72
N LYS A 91 12.26 3.23 2.32
CA LYS A 91 11.90 4.51 2.94
C LYS A 91 10.89 5.31 2.12
N VAL A 92 9.87 5.79 2.83
CA VAL A 92 9.02 6.96 2.64
C VAL A 92 9.58 8.20 1.92
N VAL A 93 9.62 8.33 0.58
CA VAL A 93 10.11 9.61 -0.01
C VAL A 93 9.00 10.62 -0.26
N SER A 94 7.90 10.17 -0.85
CA SER A 94 6.77 11.03 -1.20
C SER A 94 5.50 10.19 -1.33
N VAL A 95 4.39 10.75 -0.87
CA VAL A 95 3.05 10.17 -0.96
C VAL A 95 2.20 11.12 -1.82
N PRO A 96 2.07 10.86 -3.13
CA PRO A 96 1.17 11.63 -3.98
C PRO A 96 -0.29 11.46 -3.52
N ASP A 97 -0.94 12.56 -3.13
CA ASP A 97 -2.28 12.57 -2.53
C ASP A 97 -3.36 11.87 -3.38
N LEU A 98 -3.26 11.97 -4.70
CA LEU A 98 -4.34 11.53 -5.60
C LEU A 98 -4.26 10.06 -6.06
N ARG A 99 -3.15 9.34 -5.85
CA ARG A 99 -2.87 8.13 -6.68
C ARG A 99 -2.77 6.78 -5.96
N GLN A 100 -3.02 6.66 -4.65
CA GLN A 100 -2.85 5.37 -3.91
C GLN A 100 -1.49 4.69 -4.20
N ARG A 101 -0.50 5.51 -4.53
CA ARG A 101 0.86 5.13 -4.90
C ARG A 101 1.81 5.91 -4.02
N VAL A 102 2.97 5.33 -3.77
CA VAL A 102 3.98 5.87 -2.89
C VAL A 102 5.33 5.73 -3.59
N MET A 103 6.13 6.78 -3.53
CA MET A 103 7.51 6.75 -3.99
C MET A 103 8.42 6.31 -2.86
N LEU A 104 9.17 5.23 -3.11
CA LEU A 104 10.05 4.59 -2.15
C LEU A 104 11.50 4.74 -2.55
N LYS A 105 12.37 4.84 -1.54
CA LYS A 105 13.81 4.68 -1.65
C LYS A 105 14.18 3.25 -1.21
N LEU A 106 14.82 2.50 -2.09
CA LEU A 106 15.14 1.07 -1.97
C LEU A 106 16.62 0.82 -2.30
N ILE A 107 17.18 -0.26 -1.77
CA ILE A 107 18.49 -0.77 -2.22
C ILE A 107 18.26 -1.63 -3.47
N GLN A 108 19.12 -1.47 -4.48
CA GLN A 108 18.97 -2.18 -5.74
C GLN A 108 19.46 -3.62 -5.62
N ARG A 109 18.79 -4.54 -6.32
CA ARG A 109 19.24 -5.93 -6.53
C ARG A 109 19.50 -6.13 -8.02
N VAL A 110 20.59 -5.59 -8.54
CA VAL A 110 21.03 -5.74 -9.94
C VAL A 110 22.54 -5.81 -9.98
N ASP A 111 23.03 -6.66 -10.86
CA ASP A 111 24.42 -6.69 -11.29
C ASP A 111 24.56 -5.82 -12.55
N LEU A 112 25.36 -4.75 -12.46
CA LEU A 112 25.59 -3.83 -13.59
C LEU A 112 26.31 -4.53 -14.75
N GLN A 113 27.16 -5.52 -14.48
CA GLN A 113 27.83 -6.28 -15.54
C GLN A 113 26.83 -7.12 -16.33
N ALA A 114 25.85 -7.73 -15.64
CA ALA A 114 24.78 -8.47 -16.31
C ALA A 114 23.90 -7.56 -17.18
N VAL A 115 23.77 -6.27 -16.83
CA VAL A 115 23.06 -5.27 -17.66
C VAL A 115 23.89 -4.91 -18.89
N ALA A 116 25.19 -4.67 -18.73
CA ALA A 116 26.11 -4.39 -19.83
C ALA A 116 26.20 -5.58 -20.82
N ASP A 117 26.38 -6.80 -20.33
CA ASP A 117 26.43 -8.01 -21.16
C ASP A 117 25.12 -8.22 -21.94
N LYS A 118 23.97 -7.86 -21.36
CA LYS A 118 22.67 -7.91 -22.05
C LYS A 118 22.58 -6.85 -23.16
N LEU A 119 23.11 -5.65 -22.93
CA LEU A 119 23.19 -4.59 -23.95
C LEU A 119 24.12 -5.00 -25.11
N ASP A 120 25.22 -5.67 -24.80
CA ASP A 120 26.18 -6.23 -25.77
C ASP A 120 25.68 -7.51 -26.47
N GLY A 121 24.45 -7.95 -26.20
CA GLY A 121 23.84 -9.11 -26.85
C GLY A 121 24.41 -10.47 -26.41
N ARG A 122 25.20 -10.52 -25.32
CA ARG A 122 25.71 -11.77 -24.76
C ARG A 122 24.61 -12.54 -24.03
N LYS A 123 24.66 -13.87 -24.11
CA LYS A 123 23.69 -14.76 -23.43
C LYS A 123 23.87 -14.68 -21.92
N VAL A 124 23.09 -13.84 -21.26
CA VAL A 124 22.95 -13.86 -19.81
C VAL A 124 22.17 -15.13 -19.42
N SER A 125 22.82 -16.06 -18.71
CA SER A 125 22.12 -17.22 -18.18
C SER A 125 21.02 -16.74 -17.23
N LYS A 126 19.75 -17.07 -17.52
CA LYS A 126 18.60 -16.78 -16.64
C LYS A 126 18.67 -17.66 -15.38
N LYS A 127 19.68 -17.48 -14.54
CA LYS A 127 19.63 -18.04 -13.19
C LYS A 127 18.67 -17.17 -12.39
N ALA A 128 17.58 -17.77 -11.93
CA ALA A 128 16.54 -17.16 -11.10
C ALA A 128 17.04 -16.86 -9.66
N ILE A 129 18.30 -16.46 -9.52
CA ILE A 129 18.89 -16.06 -8.24
C ILE A 129 18.59 -14.59 -8.10
N VAL A 130 17.82 -14.24 -7.06
CA VAL A 130 17.61 -12.83 -6.69
C VAL A 130 18.99 -12.24 -6.37
N PRO A 131 19.44 -11.19 -7.08
CA PRO A 131 20.76 -10.62 -6.85
C PRO A 131 20.91 -10.10 -5.42
N SER A 132 22.13 -10.06 -4.92
CA SER A 132 22.46 -9.39 -3.66
C SER A 132 22.10 -7.90 -3.74
N GLN A 133 21.84 -7.30 -2.58
CA GLN A 133 21.61 -5.87 -2.48
C GLN A 133 22.93 -5.12 -2.74
N CYS A 134 22.89 -4.15 -3.65
CA CYS A 134 24.04 -3.35 -4.05
C CYS A 134 23.61 -1.90 -4.30
N LEU A 135 24.48 -0.95 -3.97
CA LEU A 135 24.31 0.46 -4.33
C LEU A 135 24.80 0.67 -5.77
N VAL A 136 24.01 1.39 -6.56
CA VAL A 136 24.33 1.62 -7.98
C VAL A 136 25.01 2.96 -8.17
N ASN A 137 26.27 2.93 -8.61
CA ASN A 137 26.98 4.15 -8.97
C ASN A 137 26.75 4.50 -10.45
N SER A 138 26.19 5.68 -10.71
CA SER A 138 25.97 6.19 -12.07
C SER A 138 27.28 6.34 -12.87
N GLY A 139 28.40 6.61 -12.20
CA GLY A 139 29.72 6.67 -12.84
C GLY A 139 30.19 5.31 -13.35
N GLU A 140 29.97 4.25 -12.56
CA GLU A 140 30.30 2.87 -12.97
C GLU A 140 29.44 2.41 -14.14
N ALA A 141 28.15 2.76 -14.14
CA ALA A 141 27.26 2.46 -15.27
C ALA A 141 27.76 3.11 -16.57
N ARG A 142 28.21 4.36 -16.52
CA ARG A 142 28.81 5.04 -17.69
C ARG A 142 30.11 4.37 -18.15
N ASN A 143 30.96 3.95 -17.22
CA ASN A 143 32.19 3.22 -17.55
C ASN A 143 31.91 1.87 -18.22
N LEU A 144 30.77 1.25 -17.91
CA LEU A 144 30.27 0.02 -18.54
C LEU A 144 29.50 0.26 -19.83
N ASN A 145 29.56 1.46 -20.42
CA ASN A 145 28.81 1.88 -21.61
C ASN A 145 27.29 1.74 -21.49
N ILE A 146 26.74 1.76 -20.27
CA ILE A 146 25.31 1.74 -20.04
C ILE A 146 24.77 3.17 -20.21
N PRO A 147 23.74 3.39 -21.04
CA PRO A 147 23.11 4.70 -21.18
C PRO A 147 22.55 5.19 -19.84
N VAL A 148 22.87 6.43 -19.48
CA VAL A 148 22.38 7.10 -18.27
C VAL A 148 21.70 8.41 -18.66
N ASP A 149 20.37 8.43 -18.62
CA ASP A 149 19.59 9.64 -18.88
C ASP A 149 19.34 10.40 -17.57
N SER A 150 19.18 11.73 -17.65
CA SER A 150 18.75 12.51 -16.48
C SER A 150 17.26 12.83 -16.58
N ARG A 151 16.51 12.56 -15.50
CA ARG A 151 15.07 12.83 -15.41
C ARG A 151 14.76 13.64 -14.17
N ARG A 152 14.06 14.76 -14.34
CA ARG A 152 13.53 15.55 -13.23
C ARG A 152 12.10 15.16 -12.88
N GLU A 153 11.86 14.81 -11.63
CA GLU A 153 10.53 14.51 -11.12
C GLU A 153 9.84 15.80 -10.70
N ARG A 154 8.68 16.10 -11.33
CA ARG A 154 7.96 17.36 -11.11
C ARG A 154 7.40 17.51 -9.69
N SER A 155 7.03 16.41 -9.04
CA SER A 155 6.39 16.43 -7.73
C SER A 155 7.35 16.72 -6.57
N THR A 156 8.61 16.30 -6.68
CA THR A 156 9.63 16.48 -5.64
C THR A 156 10.71 17.48 -6.02
N GLY A 157 10.77 17.88 -7.29
CA GLY A 157 11.82 18.74 -7.84
C GLY A 157 13.18 18.06 -7.96
N LEU A 158 13.30 16.78 -7.57
CA LEU A 158 14.54 16.01 -7.57
C LEU A 158 14.88 15.53 -8.98
N SER A 159 16.17 15.58 -9.30
CA SER A 159 16.74 14.94 -10.50
C SER A 159 17.19 13.52 -10.17
N PHE A 160 16.91 12.60 -11.08
CA PHE A 160 17.25 11.18 -11.01
C PHE A 160 18.06 10.78 -12.25
N ASP A 161 18.97 9.85 -12.06
CA ASP A 161 19.65 9.16 -13.16
C ASP A 161 18.81 7.94 -13.56
N VAL A 162 18.56 7.76 -14.85
CA VAL A 162 17.77 6.66 -15.38
C VAL A 162 18.69 5.67 -16.06
N ILE A 163 18.72 4.44 -15.53
CA ILE A 163 19.57 3.35 -16.00
C ILE A 163 18.65 2.14 -16.23
N ASP A 164 18.62 1.58 -17.45
CA ASP A 164 17.74 0.47 -17.82
C ASP A 164 16.25 0.72 -17.45
N GLY A 165 15.78 1.97 -17.64
CA GLY A 165 14.42 2.40 -17.30
C GLY A 165 14.10 2.49 -15.81
N LYS A 166 15.10 2.33 -14.92
CA LYS A 166 14.98 2.50 -13.47
C LYS A 166 15.62 3.81 -13.03
N THR A 167 14.98 4.47 -12.07
CA THR A 167 15.42 5.77 -11.53
C THR A 167 16.29 5.60 -10.29
N PHE A 168 17.48 6.18 -10.32
CA PHE A 168 18.49 6.12 -9.27
C PHE A 168 18.87 7.52 -8.80
N LYS A 169 19.22 7.63 -7.52
CA LYS A 169 19.86 8.81 -6.95
C LYS A 169 20.65 8.43 -5.70
N ASP A 170 21.87 8.97 -5.57
CA ASP A 170 22.79 8.74 -4.46
C ASP A 170 23.04 7.23 -4.17
N GLY A 171 23.05 6.39 -5.20
CA GLY A 171 23.22 4.94 -5.04
C GLY A 171 21.94 4.13 -4.86
N PHE A 172 20.81 4.79 -4.57
CA PHE A 172 19.55 4.12 -4.24
C PHE A 172 18.58 4.11 -5.40
N LEU A 173 17.77 3.06 -5.47
CA LEU A 173 16.65 2.98 -6.38
C LEU A 173 15.47 3.79 -5.84
N TYR A 174 14.92 4.66 -6.68
CA TYR A 174 13.66 5.33 -6.43
C TYR A 174 12.59 4.65 -7.26
N LYS A 175 11.51 4.18 -6.63
CA LYS A 175 10.45 3.44 -7.31
C LYS A 175 9.07 3.81 -6.78
N THR A 176 8.16 4.07 -7.70
CA THR A 176 6.76 4.36 -7.37
C THR A 176 5.91 3.10 -7.41
N VAL A 177 5.46 2.64 -6.25
CA VAL A 177 4.68 1.42 -6.06
C VAL A 177 3.27 1.72 -5.54
N SER A 178 2.37 0.74 -5.54
CA SER A 178 1.02 0.91 -4.95
C SER A 178 1.06 0.73 -3.43
N LYS A 179 0.18 1.42 -2.69
CA LYS A 179 -0.02 1.17 -1.25
C LYS A 179 -0.34 -0.32 -0.96
N LYS A 180 -0.95 -1.03 -1.92
CA LYS A 180 -1.27 -2.48 -1.79
C LYS A 180 -0.05 -3.40 -1.88
N SER A 181 1.06 -2.93 -2.47
CA SER A 181 2.28 -3.72 -2.64
C SER A 181 3.27 -3.56 -1.49
N ILE A 182 2.90 -2.82 -0.45
CA ILE A 182 3.73 -2.55 0.73
C ILE A 182 2.99 -2.87 2.01
N GLU A 183 3.77 -3.26 3.01
CA GLU A 183 3.38 -3.41 4.39
C GLU A 183 3.96 -2.25 5.19
N TYR A 184 3.10 -1.56 5.95
CA TYR A 184 3.45 -0.34 6.67
C TYR A 184 3.01 -0.38 8.15
N GLN A 185 2.51 -1.53 8.60
CA GLN A 185 2.09 -1.77 9.98
C GLN A 185 2.98 -2.85 10.58
N ASN A 186 3.33 -2.70 11.87
CA ASN A 186 4.08 -3.69 12.66
C ASN A 186 5.37 -4.20 12.00
N ILE A 187 6.11 -3.32 11.34
CA ILE A 187 7.39 -3.68 10.71
C ILE A 187 8.42 -3.92 11.81
N GLN A 188 8.88 -5.15 11.92
CA GLN A 188 10.02 -5.51 12.76
C GLN A 188 11.29 -5.45 11.91
N PRO A 189 12.31 -4.67 12.32
CA PRO A 189 13.62 -4.69 11.66
C PRO A 189 14.31 -6.04 11.89
N SER A 190 15.00 -6.56 10.88
CA SER A 190 15.92 -7.67 11.06
C SER A 190 17.25 -7.18 11.65
N PHE A 191 18.10 -8.10 12.10
CA PHE A 191 19.41 -7.75 12.65
C PHE A 191 20.30 -7.02 11.63
N ASP A 192 20.23 -7.40 10.35
CA ASP A 192 20.98 -6.75 9.27
C ASP A 192 20.45 -5.33 8.93
N GLU A 193 19.28 -4.96 9.45
CA GLU A 193 18.58 -3.70 9.19
C GLU A 193 18.67 -2.71 10.38
N LEU A 194 19.32 -3.09 11.49
CA LEU A 194 19.58 -2.27 12.68
C LEU A 194 20.88 -1.46 12.54
#